data_AF-A0A835Z8Z0-F1
#
_entry.id   AF-A0A835Z8Z0-F1
#
_cell.length_a   1.000
_cell.length_b   1.000
_cell.length_c   1.000
_cell.angle_alpha   90.00
_cell.angle_beta   90.00
_cell.angle_gamma   90.00
#
_symmetry.space_group_name_H-M   'P 1'
#
loop_
_entity.id
_entity.type
_entity.pdbx_description
1 polymer ?
#
loop_
_entity_poly.entity_id
_entity_poly.type
_entity_poly.pdbx_seq_one_letter_code
_entity_poly.pdbx_strand_id
1 'polypeptide(L)'
;FDCALLFVDISGFTSSMERFATQGSRGTERFWRAISGYFGSLLREIYSRGGDVECFAGDAMMVSFGAEEVASHPIGALILARHLALHGDVQSEADARLAVATKVAVDAAAAMLRTMSPYTRVERDFPGPGQDMQLLLTLHGSVGAGGLTALELIHADTGETARGKRWHYVCGPVIGQLARAHAISAANDCVLSKQAARAAGADA
;
A
#
# COMPACT_ATOMS: atom_id res chain seq x y z
N PHE A 1 14.47 -0.73 10.64
CA PHE A 1 14.70 -1.75 9.61
C PHE A 1 14.72 -1.06 8.26
N ASP A 2 15.39 -1.64 7.26
CA ASP A 2 15.37 -1.09 5.90
C ASP A 2 14.15 -1.63 5.15
N CYS A 3 13.46 -0.76 4.42
CA CYS A 3 12.29 -1.13 3.65
C CYS A 3 12.12 -0.24 2.41
N ALA A 4 11.31 -0.72 1.47
CA ALA A 4 10.59 0.16 0.58
C ALA A 4 9.23 0.49 1.21
N LEU A 5 8.81 1.74 1.14
CA LEU A 5 7.55 2.20 1.72
C LEU A 5 6.71 2.76 0.58
N LEU A 6 5.49 2.25 0.44
CA LEU A 6 4.52 2.59 -0.58
C LEU A 6 3.37 3.35 0.10
N PHE A 7 3.04 4.53 -0.40
CA PHE A 7 1.81 5.24 -0.06
C PHE A 7 0.87 5.18 -1.25
N VAL A 8 -0.38 4.83 -1.00
CA VAL A 8 -1.43 4.76 -2.01
C VAL A 8 -2.64 5.48 -1.48
N ASP A 9 -3.14 6.44 -2.22
CA ASP A 9 -4.37 7.16 -1.94
C ASP A 9 -5.46 6.80 -2.96
N ILE A 10 -6.69 6.64 -2.48
CA ILE A 10 -7.85 6.20 -3.27
C ILE A 10 -8.72 7.42 -3.58
N SER A 11 -8.55 8.01 -4.76
CA SER A 11 -9.40 9.10 -5.21
C SER A 11 -10.80 8.61 -5.59
N GLY A 12 -11.81 9.42 -5.28
CA GLY A 12 -13.21 9.10 -5.56
C GLY A 12 -13.91 8.30 -4.46
N PHE A 13 -13.18 7.90 -3.40
CA PHE A 13 -13.74 7.19 -2.25
C PHE A 13 -14.78 8.04 -1.52
N THR A 14 -14.37 9.21 -1.02
CA THR A 14 -15.20 10.08 -0.17
C THR A 14 -16.43 10.58 -0.93
N SER A 15 -16.25 11.04 -2.17
CA SER A 15 -17.38 11.50 -3.00
C SER A 15 -18.36 10.37 -3.35
N SER A 16 -17.86 9.15 -3.56
CA SER A 16 -18.73 7.99 -3.75
C SER A 16 -19.47 7.62 -2.47
N MET A 17 -18.81 7.63 -1.32
CA MET A 17 -19.44 7.36 -0.02
C MET A 17 -20.61 8.33 0.23
N GLU A 18 -20.38 9.63 0.09
CA GLU A 18 -21.40 10.67 0.24
C GLU A 18 -22.58 10.46 -0.72
N ARG A 19 -22.27 10.14 -1.98
CA ARG A 19 -23.31 9.91 -2.99
C ARG A 19 -24.17 8.68 -2.65
N PHE A 20 -23.58 7.58 -2.22
CA PHE A 20 -24.33 6.40 -1.79
C PHE A 20 -25.15 6.67 -0.52
N ALA A 21 -24.62 7.46 0.43
CA ALA A 21 -25.31 7.81 1.66
C ALA A 21 -26.63 8.57 1.42
N THR A 22 -26.79 9.26 0.29
CA THR A 22 -28.07 9.90 -0.11
C THR A 22 -29.23 8.91 -0.27
N GLN A 23 -28.95 7.62 -0.48
CA GLN A 23 -29.96 6.55 -0.53
C GLN A 23 -30.22 5.90 0.84
N GLY A 24 -29.76 6.52 1.92
CA GLY A 24 -29.92 6.02 3.28
C GLY A 24 -29.14 4.74 3.55
N SER A 25 -29.61 3.93 4.51
CA SER A 25 -28.93 2.71 4.98
C SER A 25 -28.63 1.72 3.85
N ARG A 26 -29.55 1.57 2.90
CA ARG A 26 -29.38 0.68 1.73
C ARG A 26 -28.23 1.12 0.83
N GLY A 27 -28.09 2.42 0.59
CA GLY A 27 -26.98 2.97 -0.18
C GLY A 27 -25.66 2.75 0.54
N THR A 28 -25.60 3.07 1.83
CA THR A 28 -24.41 2.84 2.66
C THR A 28 -23.98 1.36 2.65
N GLU A 29 -24.92 0.41 2.76
CA GLU A 29 -24.59 -1.02 2.70
C GLU A 29 -24.01 -1.43 1.33
N ARG A 30 -24.60 -0.96 0.23
CA ARG A 30 -24.11 -1.22 -1.13
C ARG A 30 -22.70 -0.66 -1.34
N PHE A 31 -22.45 0.55 -0.83
CA PHE A 31 -21.11 1.14 -0.84
C PHE A 31 -20.11 0.25 -0.10
N TRP A 32 -20.42 -0.15 1.13
CA TRP A 32 -19.53 -0.99 1.93
C TRP A 32 -19.27 -2.35 1.27
N ARG A 33 -20.28 -2.97 0.67
CA ARG A 33 -20.11 -4.23 -0.06
C ARG A 33 -19.16 -4.09 -1.26
N ALA A 34 -19.31 -3.02 -2.04
CA ALA A 34 -18.44 -2.75 -3.18
C ALA A 34 -17.00 -2.46 -2.72
N ILE A 35 -16.85 -1.62 -1.70
CA ILE A 35 -15.55 -1.14 -1.24
C ILE A 35 -14.77 -2.21 -0.49
N SER A 36 -15.42 -3.10 0.26
CA SER A 36 -14.75 -4.23 0.91
C SER A 36 -14.11 -5.17 -0.11
N GLY A 37 -14.77 -5.41 -1.26
CA GLY A 37 -14.19 -6.19 -2.35
C GLY A 37 -13.00 -5.49 -3.01
N TYR A 38 -13.05 -4.16 -3.12
CA TYR A 38 -11.95 -3.33 -3.60
C TYR A 38 -10.75 -3.42 -2.65
N PHE A 39 -10.91 -3.11 -1.36
CA PHE A 39 -9.82 -3.25 -0.38
C PHE A 39 -9.25 -4.67 -0.31
N GLY A 40 -10.11 -5.70 -0.36
CA GLY A 40 -9.65 -7.09 -0.38
C GLY A 40 -8.75 -7.42 -1.58
N SER A 41 -8.95 -6.74 -2.71
CA SER A 41 -8.09 -6.90 -3.90
C SER A 41 -6.77 -6.14 -3.75
N LEU A 42 -6.79 -4.92 -3.20
CA LEU A 42 -5.58 -4.16 -2.88
C LEU A 42 -4.68 -4.92 -1.89
N LEU A 43 -5.27 -5.39 -0.79
CA LEU A 43 -4.57 -6.17 0.23
C LEU A 43 -3.97 -7.46 -0.34
N ARG A 44 -4.64 -8.10 -1.30
CA ARG A 44 -4.11 -9.28 -1.98
C ARG A 44 -2.83 -8.94 -2.76
N GLU A 45 -2.79 -7.82 -3.47
CA GLU A 45 -1.58 -7.39 -4.19
C GLU A 45 -0.42 -7.10 -3.23
N ILE A 46 -0.71 -6.55 -2.05
CA ILE A 46 0.28 -6.26 -0.99
C ILE A 46 0.84 -7.55 -0.40
N TYR A 47 -0.03 -8.36 0.21
CA TYR A 47 0.39 -9.51 1.00
C TYR A 47 0.98 -10.64 0.15
N SER A 48 0.52 -10.81 -1.10
CA SER A 48 1.10 -11.81 -2.01
C SER A 48 2.55 -11.55 -2.40
N ARG A 49 3.07 -10.36 -2.08
CA ARG A 49 4.44 -9.91 -2.34
C ARG A 49 5.27 -9.72 -1.08
N GLY A 50 4.75 -10.08 0.09
CA GLY A 50 5.42 -9.89 1.38
C GLY A 50 5.42 -8.45 1.89
N GLY A 51 4.53 -7.60 1.38
CA GLY A 51 4.28 -6.29 1.99
C GLY A 51 3.36 -6.40 3.20
N ASP A 52 3.43 -5.41 4.09
CA ASP A 52 2.54 -5.28 5.25
C ASP A 52 1.95 -3.86 5.32
N VAL A 53 0.76 -3.75 5.90
CA VAL A 53 0.05 -2.46 6.03
C VAL A 53 0.36 -1.84 7.38
N GLU A 54 1.11 -0.75 7.36
CA GLU A 54 1.49 0.00 8.57
C GLU A 54 0.32 0.79 9.14
N CYS A 55 -0.45 1.46 8.26
CA CYS A 55 -1.67 2.13 8.67
C CYS A 55 -2.63 2.41 7.50
N PHE A 56 -3.90 2.58 7.88
CA PHE A 56 -4.92 3.22 7.06
C PHE A 56 -5.14 4.65 7.56
N ALA A 57 -5.09 5.63 6.67
CA ALA A 57 -5.37 7.02 6.95
C ALA A 57 -6.53 7.48 6.07
N GLY A 58 -7.76 7.20 6.51
CA GLY A 58 -8.96 7.45 5.71
C GLY A 58 -9.01 6.55 4.48
N ASP A 59 -8.92 7.15 3.29
CA ASP A 59 -8.87 6.53 1.97
C ASP A 59 -7.45 6.26 1.45
N ALA A 60 -6.43 6.51 2.29
CA ALA A 60 -5.05 6.19 1.99
C ALA A 60 -4.49 5.03 2.82
N MET A 61 -3.47 4.37 2.27
CA MET A 61 -2.74 3.26 2.90
C MET A 61 -1.24 3.54 2.86
N MET A 62 -0.57 3.20 3.95
CA MET A 62 0.88 3.13 4.01
C MET A 62 1.32 1.68 4.17
N VAL A 63 2.16 1.22 3.26
CA VAL A 63 2.52 -0.19 3.08
C VAL A 63 4.04 -0.33 3.10
N SER A 64 4.57 -1.13 4.02
CA SER A 64 6.00 -1.43 4.08
C SER A 64 6.30 -2.74 3.36
N PHE A 65 7.43 -2.75 2.65
CA PHE A 65 8.05 -3.95 2.09
C PHE A 65 9.42 -4.04 2.76
N GLY A 66 9.47 -4.71 3.91
CA GLY A 66 10.69 -4.87 4.69
C GLY A 66 11.74 -5.67 3.92
N ALA A 67 12.99 -5.21 3.95
CA ALA A 67 14.05 -5.79 3.13
C ALA A 67 14.31 -7.27 3.47
N GLU A 68 14.19 -7.64 4.74
CA GLU A 68 14.39 -9.02 5.21
C GLU A 68 13.15 -9.89 4.95
N GLU A 69 11.97 -9.33 5.19
CA GLU A 69 10.67 -9.96 4.97
C GLU A 69 10.48 -10.30 3.49
N VAL A 70 10.81 -9.37 2.59
CA VAL A 70 10.78 -9.61 1.15
C VAL A 70 11.85 -10.62 0.75
N ALA A 71 13.07 -10.52 1.26
CA ALA A 71 14.15 -11.47 0.93
C ALA A 71 13.81 -12.92 1.32
N SER A 72 13.06 -13.11 2.40
CA SER A 72 12.58 -14.42 2.85
C SER A 72 11.27 -14.87 2.19
N HIS A 73 10.50 -13.94 1.60
CA HIS A 73 9.29 -14.26 0.84
C HIS A 73 9.63 -14.97 -0.49
N PRO A 74 8.91 -16.02 -0.94
CA PRO A 74 9.29 -16.81 -2.12
C PRO A 74 9.55 -16.00 -3.40
N ILE A 75 8.71 -15.00 -3.67
CA ILE A 75 8.89 -14.10 -4.82
C ILE A 75 10.14 -13.24 -4.65
N GLY A 76 10.34 -12.65 -3.47
CA GLY A 76 11.48 -11.78 -3.22
C GLY A 76 12.80 -12.54 -3.18
N ALA A 77 12.81 -13.76 -2.64
CA ALA A 77 13.98 -14.64 -2.66
C ALA A 77 14.43 -14.97 -4.10
N LEU A 78 13.48 -15.23 -5.00
CA LEU A 78 13.78 -15.44 -6.43
C LEU A 78 14.36 -14.18 -7.09
N ILE A 79 13.76 -13.02 -6.83
CA ILE A 79 14.24 -11.74 -7.37
C ILE A 79 15.63 -11.42 -6.81
N LEU A 80 15.88 -11.69 -5.54
CA LEU A 80 17.18 -11.51 -4.88
C LEU A 80 18.24 -12.42 -5.49
N ALA A 81 17.96 -13.72 -5.62
CA ALA A 81 18.88 -14.66 -6.26
C ALA A 81 19.24 -14.22 -7.68
N ARG A 82 18.25 -13.75 -8.46
CA ARG A 82 18.49 -13.22 -9.80
C ARG A 82 19.30 -11.92 -9.77
N HIS A 83 19.00 -11.02 -8.85
CA HIS A 83 19.72 -9.75 -8.71
C HIS A 83 21.20 -10.01 -8.38
N LEU A 84 21.48 -10.86 -7.40
CA LEU A 84 22.85 -11.23 -7.03
C LEU A 84 23.61 -11.89 -8.20
N ALA A 85 22.96 -12.79 -8.94
CA ALA A 85 23.55 -13.45 -10.09
C ALA A 85 23.89 -12.49 -11.25
N LEU A 86 23.11 -11.41 -11.43
CA LEU A 86 23.33 -10.43 -12.49
C LEU A 86 24.36 -9.36 -12.12
N HIS A 87 24.41 -8.97 -10.85
CA HIS A 87 25.22 -7.84 -10.40
C HIS A 87 26.52 -8.23 -9.72
N GLY A 88 26.76 -9.53 -9.48
CA GLY A 88 28.07 -10.20 -9.38
C GLY A 88 29.03 -9.77 -8.27
N ASP A 89 28.83 -8.62 -7.63
CA ASP A 89 29.70 -8.04 -6.62
C ASP A 89 28.95 -6.90 -5.90
N VAL A 90 27.81 -7.23 -5.27
CA VAL A 90 27.10 -6.23 -4.48
C VAL A 90 27.96 -5.91 -3.27
N GLN A 91 28.41 -4.66 -3.17
CA GLN A 91 29.26 -4.17 -2.08
C GLN A 91 28.63 -4.40 -0.69
N SER A 92 27.30 -4.58 -0.63
CA SER A 92 26.54 -4.84 0.59
C SER A 92 25.32 -5.72 0.30
N GLU A 93 25.18 -6.83 1.04
CA GLU A 93 23.98 -7.68 0.97
C GLU A 93 22.72 -6.94 1.44
N ALA A 94 22.85 -5.99 2.37
CA ALA A 94 21.74 -5.15 2.81
C ALA A 94 21.22 -4.26 1.67
N ASP A 95 22.12 -3.72 0.84
CA ASP A 95 21.73 -2.90 -0.31
C ASP A 95 21.02 -3.75 -1.37
N ALA A 96 21.47 -4.99 -1.60
CA ALA A 96 20.77 -5.94 -2.47
C ALA A 96 19.34 -6.20 -1.99
N ARG A 97 19.16 -6.45 -0.69
CA ARG A 97 17.82 -6.70 -0.11
C ARG A 97 16.92 -5.47 -0.22
N LEU A 98 17.45 -4.28 0.06
CA LEU A 98 16.69 -3.03 -0.11
C LEU A 98 16.33 -2.78 -1.59
N ALA A 99 17.23 -3.06 -2.52
CA ALA A 99 16.97 -2.96 -3.96
C ALA A 99 15.84 -3.89 -4.39
N VAL A 100 15.83 -5.13 -3.89
CA VAL A 100 14.79 -6.11 -4.17
C VAL A 100 13.45 -5.70 -3.55
N ALA A 101 13.43 -5.28 -2.29
CA ALA A 101 12.23 -4.75 -1.65
C ALA A 101 11.64 -3.55 -2.41
N THR A 102 12.50 -2.66 -2.91
CA THR A 102 12.08 -1.54 -3.73
C THR A 102 11.46 -2.00 -5.04
N LYS A 103 12.09 -2.94 -5.76
CA LYS A 103 11.53 -3.51 -7.00
C LYS A 103 10.18 -4.19 -6.77
N VAL A 104 10.03 -4.91 -5.65
CA VAL A 104 8.78 -5.56 -5.27
C VAL A 104 7.69 -4.54 -4.95
N ALA A 105 8.01 -3.46 -4.22
CA ALA A 105 7.06 -2.38 -3.95
C ALA A 105 6.60 -1.68 -5.24
N VAL A 106 7.52 -1.46 -6.20
CA VAL A 106 7.19 -0.90 -7.52
C VAL A 106 6.30 -1.84 -8.32
N ASP A 107 6.59 -3.15 -8.33
CA ASP A 107 5.74 -4.13 -9.01
C ASP A 107 4.33 -4.18 -8.38
N ALA A 108 4.24 -4.13 -7.04
CA ALA A 108 2.97 -4.09 -6.33
C ALA A 108 2.15 -2.85 -6.73
N ALA A 109 2.77 -1.66 -6.70
CA ALA A 109 2.11 -0.42 -7.11
C ALA A 109 1.66 -0.46 -8.58
N ALA A 110 2.52 -0.96 -9.47
CA ALA A 110 2.19 -1.09 -10.88
C ALA A 110 1.06 -2.10 -11.12
N ALA A 111 1.02 -3.20 -10.38
CA ALA A 111 -0.06 -4.18 -10.43
C ALA A 111 -1.39 -3.56 -9.98
N MET A 112 -1.40 -2.85 -8.85
CA MET A 112 -2.59 -2.13 -8.37
C MET A 112 -3.10 -1.12 -9.38
N LEU A 113 -2.22 -0.30 -9.96
CA LEU A 113 -2.61 0.67 -10.98
C LEU A 113 -3.25 -0.04 -12.18
N ARG A 114 -2.64 -1.10 -12.70
CA ARG A 114 -3.15 -1.82 -13.87
C ARG A 114 -4.49 -2.52 -13.64
N THR A 115 -4.69 -3.12 -12.47
CA THR A 115 -5.87 -3.96 -12.22
C THR A 115 -6.99 -3.20 -11.50
N MET A 116 -6.68 -2.08 -10.87
CA MET A 116 -7.59 -1.36 -9.97
C MET A 116 -7.69 0.15 -10.23
N SER A 117 -7.10 0.66 -11.32
CA SER A 117 -7.11 2.09 -11.62
C SER A 117 -7.21 2.39 -13.14
N PRO A 118 -8.36 2.86 -13.66
CA PRO A 118 -9.60 3.16 -12.95
C PRO A 118 -10.39 1.89 -12.58
N TYR A 119 -10.91 1.85 -11.36
CA TYR A 119 -11.86 0.83 -10.94
C TYR A 119 -13.29 1.34 -11.14
N THR A 120 -14.06 0.63 -11.96
CA THR A 120 -15.48 0.94 -12.19
C THR A 120 -16.34 -0.25 -11.78
N ARG A 121 -17.32 0.01 -10.92
CA ARG A 121 -18.31 -1.00 -10.50
C ARG A 121 -19.70 -0.39 -10.44
N VAL A 122 -20.69 -1.11 -10.97
CA VAL A 122 -22.10 -0.71 -10.85
C VAL A 122 -22.73 -1.56 -9.76
N GLU A 123 -23.11 -0.93 -8.66
CA GLU A 123 -23.96 -1.53 -7.65
C GLU A 123 -25.41 -1.35 -8.07
N ARG A 124 -26.13 -2.47 -8.24
CA ARG A 124 -27.55 -2.43 -8.61
C ARG A 124 -28.43 -2.35 -7.37
N ASP A 125 -29.53 -1.61 -7.45
CA ASP A 125 -30.54 -1.65 -6.39
C ASP A 125 -31.53 -2.79 -6.67
N PHE A 126 -31.15 -4.03 -6.37
CA PHE A 126 -32.03 -5.18 -6.56
C PHE A 126 -32.42 -5.80 -5.21
N PRO A 127 -33.72 -6.12 -4.97
CA PRO A 127 -34.89 -5.91 -5.83
C PRO A 127 -35.57 -4.54 -5.60
N GLY A 128 -34.81 -3.49 -5.30
CA GLY A 128 -35.37 -2.18 -4.91
C GLY A 128 -35.83 -1.30 -6.08
N PRO A 129 -36.61 -0.25 -5.79
CA PRO A 129 -37.00 0.76 -6.78
C PRO A 129 -35.94 1.88 -6.94
N GLY A 130 -34.81 1.81 -6.24
CA GLY A 130 -33.76 2.82 -6.26
C GLY A 130 -32.89 2.75 -7.52
N GLN A 131 -32.03 3.76 -7.67
CA GLN A 131 -31.17 3.87 -8.84
C GLN A 131 -29.90 3.03 -8.67
N ASP A 132 -29.46 2.46 -9.80
CA ASP A 132 -28.12 1.90 -9.94
C ASP A 132 -27.07 2.98 -9.64
N MET A 133 -26.04 2.58 -8.90
CA MET A 133 -25.01 3.49 -8.43
C MET A 133 -23.67 3.01 -8.93
N GLN A 134 -22.96 3.89 -9.64
CA GLN A 134 -21.61 3.60 -10.07
C GLN A 134 -20.64 3.87 -8.90
N LEU A 135 -19.52 3.17 -8.88
CA LEU A 135 -18.35 3.45 -8.06
C LEU A 135 -17.21 3.62 -9.05
N LEU A 136 -16.58 4.81 -9.05
CA LEU A 136 -15.43 5.13 -9.88
C LEU A 136 -14.29 5.53 -8.95
N LEU A 137 -13.24 4.72 -8.93
CA LEU A 137 -12.07 4.96 -8.09
C LEU A 137 -10.82 5.00 -8.96
N THR A 138 -9.87 5.83 -8.55
CA THR A 138 -8.50 5.81 -9.09
C THR A 138 -7.52 5.76 -7.94
N LEU A 139 -6.34 5.24 -8.21
CA LEU A 139 -5.22 5.23 -7.31
C LEU A 139 -4.21 6.26 -7.75
N HIS A 140 -3.55 6.88 -6.80
CA HIS A 140 -2.28 7.54 -7.02
C HIS A 140 -1.39 7.29 -5.84
N GLY A 141 -0.10 7.13 -6.10
CA GLY A 141 0.81 6.65 -5.08
C GLY A 141 2.22 7.19 -5.21
N SER A 142 3.03 6.81 -4.25
CA SER A 142 4.46 7.07 -4.29
C SER A 142 5.23 5.98 -3.55
N VAL A 143 6.49 5.79 -3.95
CA VAL A 143 7.39 4.81 -3.33
C VAL A 143 8.65 5.52 -2.82
N GLY A 144 8.98 5.30 -1.55
CA GLY A 144 10.26 5.65 -0.94
C GLY A 144 11.07 4.40 -0.60
N ALA A 145 12.37 4.58 -0.35
CA ALA A 145 13.25 3.50 0.11
C ALA A 145 14.23 3.99 1.18
N GLY A 146 14.49 3.14 2.18
CA GLY A 146 15.48 3.36 3.23
C GLY A 146 14.98 2.92 4.61
N GLY A 147 15.61 3.46 5.65
CA GLY A 147 15.29 3.11 7.03
C GLY A 147 13.91 3.60 7.49
N LEU A 148 13.15 2.69 8.09
CA LEU A 148 11.93 2.93 8.84
C LEU A 148 12.08 2.40 10.28
N THR A 149 11.62 3.18 11.24
CA THR A 149 11.55 2.81 12.65
C THR A 149 10.09 2.63 13.02
N ALA A 150 9.74 1.45 13.51
CA ALA A 150 8.46 1.18 14.13
C ALA A 150 8.61 1.15 15.66
N LEU A 151 7.68 1.78 16.36
CA LEU A 151 7.60 1.82 17.81
C LEU A 151 6.20 1.32 18.23
N GLU A 152 6.16 0.18 18.92
CA GLU A 152 4.95 -0.33 19.54
C GLU A 152 4.95 0.04 21.03
N LEU A 153 3.96 0.80 21.47
CA LEU A 153 3.70 1.07 22.88
C LEU A 153 2.58 0.16 23.35
N ILE A 154 2.88 -0.64 24.37
CA ILE A 154 1.92 -1.57 24.96
C ILE A 154 1.65 -1.14 26.40
N HIS A 155 0.42 -0.72 26.68
CA HIS A 155 -0.06 -0.53 28.04
C HIS A 155 -0.76 -1.79 28.50
N ALA A 156 -0.12 -2.55 29.38
CA ALA A 156 -0.74 -3.69 30.04
C ALA A 156 -1.62 -3.20 31.20
N ASP A 157 -2.93 -3.40 31.07
CA ASP A 157 -3.84 -3.25 32.20
C ASP A 157 -3.54 -4.36 33.23
N THR A 158 -3.58 -4.04 34.53
CA THR A 158 -3.34 -5.03 35.59
C THR A 158 -4.59 -5.89 35.81
N GLY A 159 -4.55 -7.15 35.34
CA GLY A 159 -5.57 -8.18 35.61
C GLY A 159 -5.48 -9.36 34.64
N GLU A 160 -5.81 -10.59 35.08
CA GLU A 160 -5.65 -11.85 34.31
C GLU A 160 -6.42 -11.89 32.97
N THR A 161 -7.41 -11.00 32.77
CA THR A 161 -8.27 -10.96 31.58
C THR A 161 -8.14 -9.66 30.77
N ALA A 162 -7.21 -8.77 31.13
CA ALA A 162 -7.19 -7.42 30.58
C ALA A 162 -6.52 -7.37 29.20
N ARG A 163 -7.26 -6.90 28.18
CA ARG A 163 -6.71 -6.60 26.85
C ARG A 163 -5.98 -5.26 26.90
N GLY A 164 -4.67 -5.30 27.14
CA GLY A 164 -3.84 -4.10 27.11
C GLY A 164 -4.00 -3.29 25.82
N LYS A 165 -3.88 -1.96 25.94
CA LYS A 165 -3.92 -1.04 24.79
C LYS A 165 -2.59 -1.08 24.05
N ARG A 166 -2.65 -1.02 22.73
CA ARG A 166 -1.47 -0.99 21.85
C ARG A 166 -1.54 0.22 20.93
N TRP A 167 -0.41 0.89 20.76
CA TRP A 167 -0.22 1.95 19.77
C TRP A 167 0.98 1.62 18.89
N HIS A 168 0.80 1.76 17.59
CA HIS A 168 1.85 1.56 16.59
C HIS A 168 2.21 2.89 15.96
N TYR A 169 3.48 3.27 16.05
CA TYR A 169 4.01 4.48 15.43
C TYR A 169 5.10 4.11 14.47
N VAL A 170 5.14 4.78 13.32
CA VAL A 170 6.26 4.65 12.37
C VAL A 170 6.88 6.02 12.11
N CYS A 171 8.20 6.06 12.03
CA CYS A 171 8.96 7.27 11.72
C CYS A 171 10.22 6.93 10.93
N GLY A 172 10.70 7.86 10.12
CA GLY A 172 11.94 7.65 9.37
C GLY A 172 12.10 8.62 8.20
N PRO A 173 13.32 8.73 7.66
CA PRO A 173 13.60 9.61 6.52
C PRO A 173 12.78 9.22 5.28
N VAL A 174 12.42 7.95 5.14
CA VAL A 174 11.62 7.44 4.02
C VAL A 174 10.24 8.12 3.92
N ILE A 175 9.60 8.45 5.05
CA ILE A 175 8.29 9.14 5.07
C ILE A 175 8.38 10.52 4.40
N GLY A 176 9.45 11.27 4.66
CA GLY A 176 9.66 12.57 4.01
C GLY A 176 9.92 12.45 2.50
N GLN A 177 10.47 11.32 2.03
CA GLN A 177 10.60 11.05 0.61
C GLN A 177 9.24 10.81 -0.05
N LEU A 178 8.39 9.99 0.59
CA LEU A 178 7.04 9.69 0.13
C LEU A 178 6.18 10.93 0.00
N ALA A 179 6.20 11.81 1.01
CA ALA A 179 5.44 13.06 0.96
C ALA A 179 5.82 13.92 -0.25
N ARG A 180 7.13 14.04 -0.55
CA ARG A 180 7.61 14.82 -1.71
C ARG A 180 7.26 14.16 -3.04
N ALA A 181 7.39 12.84 -3.14
CA ALA A 181 7.05 12.10 -4.36
C ALA A 181 5.53 12.11 -4.61
N HIS A 182 4.72 11.99 -3.55
CA HIS A 182 3.27 12.04 -3.64
C HIS A 182 2.75 13.43 -4.01
N ALA A 183 3.41 14.50 -3.55
CA ALA A 183 3.02 15.87 -3.91
C ALA A 183 3.08 16.16 -5.42
N ILE A 184 3.76 15.31 -6.20
CA ILE A 184 3.86 15.43 -7.66
C ILE A 184 3.20 14.25 -8.39
N SER A 185 2.59 13.28 -7.70
CA SER A 185 1.86 12.19 -8.34
C SER A 185 0.51 12.67 -8.86
N ALA A 186 0.12 12.19 -10.04
CA ALA A 186 -1.21 12.43 -10.62
C ALA A 186 -2.15 11.23 -10.40
N ALA A 187 -3.44 11.41 -10.68
CA ALA A 187 -4.39 10.30 -10.70
C ALA A 187 -3.96 9.20 -11.71
N ASN A 188 -4.05 7.94 -11.31
CA ASN A 188 -3.56 6.77 -12.03
C ASN A 188 -2.02 6.73 -12.21
N ASP A 189 -1.27 7.37 -11.31
CA ASP A 189 0.19 7.41 -11.36
C ASP A 189 0.83 6.96 -10.04
N CYS A 190 2.07 6.48 -10.10
CA CYS A 190 2.87 6.20 -8.92
C CYS A 190 4.30 6.71 -9.09
N VAL A 191 4.70 7.67 -8.25
CA VAL A 191 5.98 8.36 -8.37
C VAL A 191 7.03 7.75 -7.43
N LEU A 192 8.18 7.42 -7.98
CA LEU A 192 9.33 6.97 -7.17
C LEU A 192 10.07 8.18 -6.60
N SER A 193 10.43 8.11 -5.33
CA SER A 193 11.42 9.03 -4.77
C SER A 193 12.78 8.83 -5.45
N LYS A 194 13.65 9.83 -5.38
CA LYS A 194 15.03 9.71 -5.91
C LYS A 194 15.79 8.53 -5.28
N GLN A 195 15.55 8.28 -3.99
CA GLN A 195 16.16 7.17 -3.27
C GLN A 195 15.60 5.82 -3.74
N ALA A 196 14.29 5.72 -3.94
CA ALA A 196 13.66 4.52 -4.48
C ALA A 196 14.14 4.23 -5.92
N ALA A 197 14.21 5.25 -6.79
CA ALA A 197 14.73 5.08 -8.14
C ALA A 197 16.17 4.54 -8.14
N ARG A 198 17.06 5.14 -7.33
CA ARG A 198 18.44 4.68 -7.15
C ARG A 198 18.52 3.26 -6.61
N ALA A 199 17.76 2.94 -5.56
CA ALA A 199 17.73 1.60 -4.97
C ALA A 199 17.22 0.55 -5.97
N ALA A 200 16.25 0.89 -6.81
CA ALA A 200 15.75 0.01 -7.86
C ALA A 200 16.76 -0.19 -9.02
N GLY A 201 17.84 0.59 -9.08
CA GLY A 201 18.80 0.59 -10.18
C GLY A 201 18.26 1.29 -11.43
N ALA A 202 17.29 2.19 -11.28
CA ALA A 202 16.95 3.14 -12.33
C ALA A 202 18.00 4.27 -12.26
N ASP A 203 18.89 4.33 -13.25
CA ASP A 203 19.83 5.44 -13.38
C ASP A 203 19.03 6.75 -13.42
N ALA A 204 19.31 7.63 -12.45
CA ALA A 204 18.59 8.88 -12.21
C ALA A 204 19.03 10.01 -13.16
#